data_AF-A0A498LSC1-F1
#
_entry.id   AF-A0A498LSC1-F1
#
_cell.length_a   1.000
_cell.length_b   1.000
_cell.length_c   1.000
_cell.angle_alpha   90.00
_cell.angle_beta   90.00
_cell.angle_gamma   90.00
#
_symmetry.space_group_name_H-M   'P 1'
#
loop_
_entity.id
_entity.type
_entity.pdbx_description
1 polymer ?
#
loop_
_entity_poly.entity_id
_entity_poly.type
_entity_poly.pdbx_seq_one_letter_code
_entity_poly.pdbx_strand_id
1 'polypeptide(L)'
;MAEHISEILAMGGVKKRNVEIKPTCSPSPCVHLTGPRCEVEDLKDSLKAFIQSLKTKECEVKGPGAQQFFQGLRRVFQLCEQNSFGSVALPVIGPGIVLSIPVKDAVNILTHEICKFLSGPTGQLHTICIPIMPNYPNSEEMFQTVRGNLSAEMVDSTGQAQVASGQIFTTLSGGFPCKTIMHVCGQRDPAVIKTLAKEIVVQCERGRCRSVAIPAICAGEFVGFAGQGGLDPSVVAKSILEGVKEAPAPLVPTNAIRRGRSATTSGHWASTRMSRSHSLPGALNLSALATSLPDTESRAVFLVIGYSDAEVSDACRELKRAYDNQCTTQTFTPDEMNCLTPDEMDQLLFKVDSLHLKVEMNSSEEWVVKGLKDGVNEVLKLTKDAALRQSREKAQDLLYSQVTWCILGLHGVWQKVPKDINFKLEKKDVKDGFVDTKGVQWTVDLQNMEATSCDSGQVTALKRLENLPDFAVPIYWDNMNKSETFKVIELDQSSGEYETVKMDFKRTVTKTVLKIQRIQNINLRRLYEVRKTELENRNDSMGAGEKILYHGTSKESCTSIMNTNFNRSLAGQNGNYGF
;
A
#
# COMPACT_ATOMS: atom_id res chain seq x y z
N MET A 1 27.54 -5.14 29.85
CA MET A 1 27.66 -5.61 31.26
C MET A 1 27.73 -4.44 32.24
N ALA A 2 28.65 -3.47 32.11
CA ALA A 2 28.74 -2.33 33.03
C ALA A 2 27.44 -1.49 33.12
N GLU A 3 26.81 -1.19 31.98
CA GLU A 3 25.54 -0.43 31.92
C GLU A 3 24.35 -1.16 32.57
N HIS A 4 24.42 -2.49 32.69
CA HIS A 4 23.39 -3.35 33.28
C HIS A 4 23.74 -3.83 34.70
N ILE A 5 24.74 -3.23 35.35
CA ILE A 5 25.25 -3.72 36.64
C ILE A 5 24.18 -3.72 37.74
N SER A 6 23.26 -2.76 37.72
CA SER A 6 22.14 -2.68 38.67
C SER A 6 21.17 -3.85 38.54
N GLU A 7 20.93 -4.33 37.31
CA GLU A 7 20.08 -5.49 37.03
C GLU A 7 20.80 -6.79 37.43
N ILE A 8 22.09 -6.88 37.13
CA ILE A 8 22.98 -7.99 37.52
C ILE A 8 23.03 -8.15 39.05
N LEU A 9 23.14 -7.04 39.79
CA LEU A 9 23.10 -7.01 41.26
C LEU A 9 21.77 -7.49 41.83
N ALA A 10 20.66 -7.07 41.20
CA ALA A 10 19.31 -7.47 41.60
C ALA A 10 19.09 -8.97 41.39
N MET A 11 19.56 -9.52 40.26
CA MET A 11 19.51 -10.96 40.00
C MET A 11 20.27 -11.74 41.07
N GLY A 12 21.46 -11.28 41.46
CA GLY A 12 22.30 -11.94 42.46
C GLY A 12 21.91 -11.77 43.92
N GLY A 13 20.82 -11.04 44.20
CA GLY A 13 20.41 -10.73 45.57
C GLY A 13 21.44 -9.89 46.34
N VAL A 14 22.36 -9.22 45.64
CA VAL A 14 23.44 -8.46 46.25
C VAL A 14 22.89 -7.13 46.75
N LYS A 15 22.79 -6.97 48.07
CA LYS A 15 22.21 -5.77 48.68
C LYS A 15 23.17 -4.57 48.58
N LYS A 16 22.75 -3.54 47.85
CA LYS A 16 23.38 -2.21 47.85
C LYS A 16 23.05 -1.51 49.17
N ARG A 17 24.01 -1.43 50.09
CA ARG A 17 23.91 -0.66 51.35
C ARG A 17 24.23 0.82 51.10
N ASN A 18 25.14 1.43 51.86
CA ASN A 18 25.55 2.84 51.74
C ASN A 18 26.55 3.09 50.59
N VAL A 19 26.54 2.24 49.56
CA VAL A 19 27.48 2.29 48.45
C VAL A 19 26.75 2.75 47.19
N GLU A 20 27.14 3.90 46.68
CA GLU A 20 26.74 4.39 45.37
C GLU A 20 27.50 3.62 44.27
N ILE A 21 26.79 3.28 43.20
CA ILE A 21 27.31 2.47 42.09
C ILE A 21 27.09 3.29 40.82
N LYS A 22 28.19 3.66 40.16
CA LYS A 22 28.17 4.48 38.94
C LYS A 22 28.92 3.76 37.82
N PRO A 23 28.21 3.22 36.81
CA PRO A 23 28.87 2.67 35.64
C PRO A 23 29.48 3.79 34.79
N THR A 24 30.65 3.53 34.21
CA THR A 24 31.34 4.43 33.27
C THR A 24 31.86 3.64 32.08
N CYS A 25 31.80 4.23 30.89
CA CYS A 25 32.15 3.57 29.62
C CYS A 25 33.51 4.02 29.06
N SER A 26 34.25 4.86 29.77
CA SER A 26 35.53 5.44 29.31
C SER A 26 36.55 5.48 30.44
N PRO A 27 37.84 5.13 30.20
CA PRO A 27 38.43 4.62 28.95
C PRO A 27 38.12 3.14 28.67
N SER A 28 37.54 2.43 29.64
CA SER A 28 37.06 1.05 29.55
C SER A 28 35.80 0.89 30.40
N PRO A 29 34.85 0.01 30.04
CA PRO A 29 33.66 -0.23 30.84
C PRO A 29 34.01 -0.63 32.27
N CYS A 30 33.73 0.24 33.25
CA CYS A 30 34.01 0.00 34.66
C CYS A 30 32.87 0.51 35.55
N VAL A 31 32.90 0.10 36.81
CA VAL A 31 31.87 0.45 37.78
C VAL A 31 32.56 1.12 38.96
N HIS A 32 32.27 2.39 39.19
CA HIS A 32 32.76 3.13 40.36
C HIS A 32 31.85 2.86 41.56
N LEU A 33 32.46 2.41 42.64
CA LEU A 33 31.80 2.19 43.92
C LEU A 33 32.24 3.30 44.88
N THR A 34 31.29 4.08 45.39
CA THR A 34 31.56 5.20 46.31
C THR A 34 30.77 5.00 47.61
N GLY A 35 31.44 4.96 48.75
CA GLY A 35 30.79 4.73 50.04
C GLY A 35 31.80 4.42 51.16
N PRO A 36 31.33 3.96 52.34
CA PRO A 36 32.21 3.56 53.44
C PRO A 36 33.18 2.45 53.02
N ARG A 37 34.47 2.60 53.36
CA ARG A 37 35.57 1.71 52.88
C ARG A 37 35.28 0.21 53.05
N CYS A 38 34.79 -0.20 54.23
CA CYS A 38 34.48 -1.60 54.49
C CYS A 38 33.30 -2.10 53.63
N GLU A 39 32.26 -1.29 53.46
CA GLU A 39 31.10 -1.66 52.64
C GLU A 39 31.43 -1.71 51.14
N VAL A 40 32.34 -0.85 50.67
CA VAL A 40 32.81 -0.84 49.28
C VAL A 40 33.62 -2.11 48.97
N GLU A 41 34.54 -2.51 49.85
CA GLU A 41 35.32 -3.75 49.66
C GLU A 41 34.44 -5.00 49.77
N ASP A 42 33.52 -5.05 50.74
CA ASP A 42 32.56 -6.17 50.87
C ASP A 42 31.68 -6.31 49.62
N LEU A 43 31.18 -5.20 49.09
CA LEU A 43 30.36 -5.19 47.87
C LEU A 43 31.18 -5.60 46.65
N LYS A 44 32.43 -5.14 46.55
CA LYS A 44 33.35 -5.48 45.47
C LYS A 44 33.70 -6.97 45.46
N ASP A 45 33.99 -7.56 46.61
CA ASP A 45 34.27 -8.99 46.72
C ASP A 45 33.04 -9.84 46.43
N SER A 46 31.86 -9.42 46.92
CA SER A 46 30.58 -10.05 46.62
C SER A 46 30.25 -9.99 45.12
N LEU A 47 30.44 -8.82 44.50
CA LEU A 47 30.27 -8.61 43.06
C LEU A 47 31.23 -9.49 42.26
N LYS A 48 32.49 -9.57 42.67
CA LYS A 48 33.50 -10.36 41.98
C LYS A 48 33.17 -11.85 42.05
N ALA A 49 32.80 -12.36 43.22
CA ALA A 49 32.38 -13.75 43.40
C ALA A 49 31.11 -14.06 42.60
N PHE A 50 30.16 -13.13 42.59
CA PHE A 50 28.92 -13.25 41.81
C PHE A 50 29.16 -13.26 40.30
N ILE A 51 29.93 -12.32 39.76
CA ILE A 51 30.25 -12.27 38.33
C ILE A 51 31.02 -13.52 37.91
N GLN A 52 31.90 -14.05 38.78
CA GLN A 52 32.62 -15.31 38.53
C GLN A 52 31.72 -16.55 38.57
N SER A 53 30.58 -16.51 39.25
CA SER A 53 29.63 -17.63 39.27
C SER A 53 28.71 -17.66 38.06
N LEU A 54 28.53 -16.53 37.37
CA LEU A 54 27.72 -16.45 36.16
C LEU A 54 28.35 -17.23 35.00
N LYS A 55 27.49 -17.94 34.26
CA LYS A 55 27.81 -18.56 32.97
C LYS A 55 27.44 -17.61 31.86
N THR A 56 28.27 -17.60 30.81
CA THR A 56 28.03 -16.80 29.60
C THR A 56 28.15 -17.69 28.37
N LYS A 57 27.32 -17.44 27.36
CA LYS A 57 27.39 -18.12 26.07
C LYS A 57 27.01 -17.17 24.96
N GLU A 58 27.79 -17.19 23.90
CA GLU A 58 27.42 -16.54 22.65
C GLU A 58 26.37 -17.38 21.92
N CYS A 59 25.22 -16.78 21.62
CA CYS A 59 24.16 -17.38 20.83
C CYS A 59 24.09 -16.70 19.47
N GLU A 60 24.21 -17.48 18.41
CA GLU A 60 24.02 -17.00 17.05
C GLU A 60 22.73 -17.58 16.48
N VAL A 61 21.86 -16.71 15.95
CA VAL A 61 20.68 -17.07 15.16
C VAL A 61 20.94 -16.63 13.72
N LYS A 62 20.86 -17.58 12.78
CA LYS A 62 21.14 -17.37 11.35
C LYS A 62 19.89 -17.61 10.52
N GLY A 63 19.70 -16.77 9.50
CA GLY A 63 18.69 -16.97 8.47
C GLY A 63 18.23 -15.68 7.80
N PRO A 64 17.38 -15.78 6.77
CA PRO A 64 16.80 -14.62 6.08
C PRO A 64 16.03 -13.72 7.05
N GLY A 65 16.43 -12.45 7.14
CA GLY A 65 15.79 -11.47 8.03
C GLY A 65 16.02 -11.68 9.53
N ALA A 66 16.88 -12.61 9.96
CA ALA A 66 17.19 -12.86 11.37
C ALA A 66 17.67 -11.60 12.12
N GLN A 67 18.56 -10.80 11.51
CA GLN A 67 19.01 -9.55 12.12
C GLN A 67 17.85 -8.58 12.32
N GLN A 68 16.97 -8.44 11.32
CA GLN A 68 15.84 -7.52 11.32
C GLN A 68 14.73 -7.97 12.27
N PHE A 69 14.52 -9.29 12.40
CA PHE A 69 13.59 -9.88 13.35
C PHE A 69 13.93 -9.47 14.79
N PHE A 70 15.19 -9.59 15.19
CA PHE A 70 15.65 -9.22 16.53
C PHE A 70 15.95 -7.72 16.70
N GLN A 71 15.96 -6.95 15.61
CA GLN A 71 15.91 -5.49 15.62
C GLN A 71 14.47 -4.95 15.56
N GLY A 72 13.46 -5.80 15.79
CA GLY A 72 12.05 -5.54 15.49
C GLY A 72 11.54 -4.14 15.85
N LEU A 73 11.76 -3.67 17.08
CA LEU A 73 11.34 -2.32 17.50
C LEU A 73 12.03 -1.20 16.71
N ARG A 74 13.34 -1.32 16.44
CA ARG A 74 14.08 -0.37 15.61
C ARG A 74 13.61 -0.39 14.16
N ARG A 75 13.30 -1.59 13.63
CA ARG A 75 12.81 -1.75 12.26
C ARG A 75 11.43 -1.11 12.10
N VAL A 76 10.55 -1.18 13.11
CA VAL A 76 9.25 -0.48 13.06
C VAL A 76 9.44 1.03 12.86
N PHE A 77 10.32 1.66 13.64
CA PHE A 77 10.56 3.10 13.50
C PHE A 77 11.18 3.46 12.15
N GLN A 78 12.15 2.67 11.65
CA GLN A 78 12.74 2.87 10.33
C GLN A 78 11.70 2.72 9.20
N LEU A 79 10.79 1.75 9.30
CA LEU A 79 9.71 1.55 8.32
C LEU A 79 8.70 2.69 8.36
N CYS A 80 8.36 3.21 9.54
CA CYS A 80 7.49 4.38 9.66
C CYS A 80 8.09 5.60 8.96
N GLU A 81 9.39 5.84 9.13
CA GLU A 81 10.09 6.91 8.42
C GLU A 81 10.13 6.68 6.90
N GLN A 82 10.47 5.46 6.45
CA GLN A 82 10.51 5.10 5.03
C GLN A 82 9.15 5.26 4.34
N ASN A 83 8.05 4.98 5.04
CA ASN A 83 6.69 5.06 4.53
C ASN A 83 5.98 6.39 4.85
N SER A 84 6.69 7.39 5.39
CA SER A 84 6.13 8.71 5.69
C SER A 84 4.94 8.67 6.68
N PHE A 85 5.00 7.79 7.67
CA PHE A 85 3.97 7.68 8.71
C PHE A 85 4.27 8.62 9.89
N GLY A 86 3.34 9.53 10.18
CA GLY A 86 3.46 10.48 11.31
C GLY A 86 3.19 9.87 12.69
N SER A 87 2.61 8.67 12.75
CA SER A 87 2.27 7.99 14.00
C SER A 87 2.37 6.48 13.94
N VAL A 88 2.73 5.83 15.05
CA VAL A 88 2.75 4.38 15.21
C VAL A 88 2.19 3.95 16.56
N ALA A 89 1.49 2.82 16.62
CA ALA A 89 1.04 2.21 17.86
C ALA A 89 1.81 0.90 18.13
N LEU A 90 2.49 0.82 19.27
CA LEU A 90 3.35 -0.30 19.66
C LEU A 90 2.99 -0.80 21.06
N PRO A 91 2.32 -1.96 21.20
CA PRO A 91 2.06 -2.54 22.52
C PRO A 91 3.36 -2.95 23.20
N VAL A 92 3.32 -3.19 24.52
CA VAL A 92 4.45 -3.82 25.22
C VAL A 92 4.50 -5.30 24.83
N ILE A 93 5.48 -5.66 24.00
CA ILE A 93 5.68 -7.02 23.50
C ILE A 93 6.54 -7.79 24.50
N GLY A 94 6.10 -8.97 24.92
CA GLY A 94 6.85 -9.83 25.86
C GLY A 94 6.03 -10.38 27.03
N PRO A 95 5.26 -9.55 27.76
CA PRO A 95 4.57 -10.00 28.98
C PRO A 95 3.37 -10.92 28.76
N GLY A 96 3.03 -11.20 27.50
CA GLY A 96 1.92 -12.07 27.16
C GLY A 96 2.22 -13.55 27.26
N ILE A 97 1.16 -14.35 27.18
CA ILE A 97 1.14 -15.81 27.38
C ILE A 97 2.25 -16.53 26.59
N VAL A 98 2.54 -16.05 25.38
CA VAL A 98 3.48 -16.71 24.46
C VAL A 98 4.94 -16.47 24.85
N LEU A 99 5.30 -15.25 25.25
CA LEU A 99 6.70 -14.87 25.47
C LEU A 99 7.09 -14.89 26.95
N SER A 100 6.12 -14.70 27.86
CA SER A 100 6.29 -14.76 29.32
C SER A 100 7.48 -13.94 29.86
N ILE A 101 7.85 -12.87 29.18
CA ILE A 101 8.93 -11.96 29.60
C ILE A 101 8.41 -11.15 30.79
N PRO A 102 9.17 -10.98 31.89
CA PRO A 102 8.76 -10.12 32.99
C PRO A 102 8.36 -8.73 32.51
N VAL A 103 7.28 -8.18 33.08
CA VAL A 103 6.69 -6.89 32.66
C VAL A 103 7.74 -5.80 32.62
N LYS A 104 8.56 -5.71 33.67
CA LYS A 104 9.64 -4.73 33.79
C LYS A 104 10.65 -4.83 32.65
N ASP A 105 11.09 -6.04 32.31
CA ASP A 105 12.13 -6.25 31.29
C ASP A 105 11.59 -5.92 29.88
N ALA A 106 10.36 -6.33 29.59
CA ALA A 106 9.71 -6.01 28.32
C ALA A 106 9.47 -4.51 28.16
N VAL A 107 9.06 -3.82 29.23
CA VAL A 107 8.91 -2.36 29.25
C VAL A 107 10.26 -1.66 29.08
N ASN A 108 11.31 -2.14 29.75
CA ASN A 108 12.67 -1.59 29.61
C ASN A 108 13.16 -1.70 28.16
N ILE A 109 12.97 -2.86 27.51
CA ILE A 109 13.35 -3.06 26.10
C ILE A 109 12.60 -2.08 25.18
N LEU A 110 11.27 -1.95 25.35
CA LEU A 110 10.46 -1.05 24.55
C LEU A 110 10.90 0.41 24.73
N THR A 111 10.99 0.87 25.98
CA THR A 111 11.32 2.25 26.31
C THR A 111 12.75 2.62 25.94
N HIS A 112 13.71 1.70 26.09
CA HIS A 112 15.09 1.90 25.65
C HIS A 112 15.20 2.14 24.14
N GLU A 113 14.57 1.30 23.30
CA GLU A 113 14.63 1.50 21.85
C GLU A 113 13.84 2.74 21.39
N ILE A 114 12.75 3.13 22.08
CA ILE A 114 12.08 4.42 21.85
C ILE A 114 13.03 5.58 22.13
N CYS A 115 13.66 5.62 23.31
CA CYS A 115 14.57 6.71 23.67
C CYS A 115 15.77 6.79 22.72
N LYS A 116 16.31 5.64 22.30
CA LYS A 116 17.38 5.55 21.33
C LYS A 116 16.98 6.08 19.95
N PHE A 117 15.75 5.78 19.50
CA PHE A 117 15.20 6.33 18.27
C PHE A 117 15.03 7.86 18.36
N LEU A 118 14.48 8.36 19.46
CA LEU A 118 14.26 9.79 19.70
C LEU A 118 15.57 10.59 19.87
N SER A 119 16.67 9.92 20.21
CA SER A 119 18.01 10.54 20.33
C SER A 119 18.70 10.79 18.97
N GLY A 120 18.16 10.25 17.88
CA GLY A 120 18.66 10.49 16.51
C GLY A 120 17.98 11.67 15.81
N PRO A 121 18.43 12.08 14.61
CA PRO A 121 17.69 13.03 13.78
C PRO A 121 16.32 12.43 13.42
N THR A 122 15.26 13.01 13.94
CA THR A 122 13.88 12.56 13.72
C THR A 122 13.35 13.07 12.38
N GLY A 123 12.64 12.21 11.65
CA GLY A 123 12.02 12.55 10.37
C GLY A 123 10.55 12.94 10.54
N GLN A 124 9.64 12.18 9.93
CA GLN A 124 8.20 12.45 9.96
C GLN A 124 7.45 11.76 11.13
N LEU A 125 8.00 10.72 11.74
CA LEU A 125 7.33 10.00 12.83
C LEU A 125 7.38 10.85 14.11
N HIS A 126 6.25 11.46 14.48
CA HIS A 126 6.14 12.37 15.61
C HIS A 126 5.24 11.87 16.76
N THR A 127 4.52 10.75 16.56
CA THR A 127 3.62 10.19 17.57
C THR A 127 3.85 8.69 17.77
N ILE A 128 4.25 8.28 18.97
CA ILE A 128 4.36 6.87 19.36
C ILE A 128 3.29 6.59 20.44
N CYS A 129 2.31 5.75 20.12
CA CYS A 129 1.26 5.32 21.02
C CYS A 129 1.62 3.96 21.62
N ILE A 130 1.60 3.81 22.94
CA ILE A 130 1.79 2.52 23.61
C ILE A 130 0.42 2.06 24.15
N PRO A 131 -0.34 1.25 23.41
CA PRO A 131 -1.63 0.75 23.88
C PRO A 131 -1.42 -0.26 25.03
N ILE A 132 -2.01 0.05 26.19
CA ILE A 132 -2.06 -0.84 27.36
C ILE A 132 -3.54 -1.05 27.69
N MET A 133 -4.02 -2.28 27.56
CA MET A 133 -5.42 -2.61 27.79
C MET A 133 -5.70 -2.74 29.30
N PRO A 134 -6.71 -2.05 29.87
CA PRO A 134 -6.96 -2.06 31.31
C PRO A 134 -7.20 -3.46 31.89
N ASN A 135 -7.82 -4.34 31.13
CA ASN A 135 -8.18 -5.69 31.55
C ASN A 135 -7.07 -6.74 31.33
N TYR A 136 -5.88 -6.30 30.91
CA TYR A 136 -4.74 -7.19 30.71
C TYR A 136 -4.04 -7.50 32.05
N PRO A 137 -3.61 -8.74 32.32
CA PRO A 137 -2.82 -9.05 33.50
C PRO A 137 -1.59 -8.12 33.59
N ASN A 138 -1.37 -7.52 34.76
CA ASN A 138 -0.27 -6.57 35.01
C ASN A 138 -0.34 -5.26 34.18
N SER A 139 -1.51 -4.89 33.65
CA SER A 139 -1.71 -3.63 32.89
C SER A 139 -1.32 -2.38 33.70
N GLU A 140 -1.66 -2.35 35.00
CA GLU A 140 -1.30 -1.26 35.90
C GLU A 140 0.23 -1.19 36.10
N GLU A 141 0.88 -2.32 36.38
CA GLU A 141 2.35 -2.40 36.53
C GLU A 141 3.05 -1.95 35.25
N MET A 142 2.55 -2.40 34.10
CA MET A 142 3.05 -2.05 32.77
C MET A 142 2.91 -0.55 32.51
N PHE A 143 1.74 0.04 32.81
CA PHE A 143 1.48 1.46 32.65
C PHE A 143 2.39 2.30 33.54
N GLN A 144 2.52 1.95 34.82
CA GLN A 144 3.37 2.67 35.77
C GLN A 144 4.84 2.58 35.38
N THR A 145 5.31 1.42 34.92
CA THR A 145 6.71 1.22 34.50
C THR A 145 7.02 1.96 33.21
N VAL A 146 6.14 1.92 32.20
CA VAL A 146 6.32 2.68 30.94
C VAL A 146 6.40 4.17 31.22
N ARG A 147 5.45 4.67 32.03
CA ARG A 147 5.42 6.08 32.45
C ARG A 147 6.68 6.46 33.21
N GLY A 148 7.12 5.62 34.14
CA GLY A 148 8.31 5.84 34.95
C GLY A 148 9.59 5.94 34.10
N ASN A 149 9.81 4.97 33.21
CA ASN A 149 11.01 4.93 32.37
C ASN A 149 11.08 6.09 31.38
N LEU A 150 9.98 6.39 30.68
CA LEU A 150 9.94 7.51 29.74
C LEU A 150 10.07 8.86 30.45
N SER A 151 9.50 9.00 31.64
CA SER A 151 9.65 10.23 32.44
C SER A 151 11.07 10.38 32.98
N ALA A 152 11.73 9.29 33.38
CA ALA A 152 13.10 9.28 33.91
C ALA A 152 14.14 9.69 32.85
N GLU A 153 13.91 9.37 31.58
CA GLU A 153 14.77 9.78 30.45
C GLU A 153 14.49 11.22 29.98
N MET A 154 13.37 11.81 30.39
CA MET A 154 13.00 13.22 30.12
C MET A 154 13.43 14.19 31.23
N VAL A 155 14.01 13.67 32.32
CA VAL A 155 14.51 14.44 33.47
C VAL A 155 15.98 14.10 33.74
N ASP A 156 16.76 15.03 34.27
CA ASP A 156 18.15 14.76 34.67
C ASP A 156 18.24 13.97 35.98
N SER A 157 19.46 13.65 36.43
CA SER A 157 19.73 12.87 37.65
C SER A 157 19.23 13.50 38.96
N THR A 158 18.68 14.72 38.92
CA THR A 158 18.04 15.40 40.05
C THR A 158 16.51 15.38 39.99
N GLY A 159 15.92 14.80 38.93
CA GLY A 159 14.48 14.77 38.68
C GLY A 159 13.93 16.06 38.06
N GLN A 160 14.78 16.91 37.47
CA GLN A 160 14.35 18.12 36.76
C GLN A 160 14.22 17.85 35.25
N ALA A 161 13.14 18.34 34.63
CA ALA A 161 12.97 18.27 33.17
C ALA A 161 14.15 18.94 32.45
N GLN A 162 14.58 18.40 31.30
CA GLN A 162 15.64 18.96 30.44
C GLN A 162 15.28 20.30 29.76
N VAL A 163 14.56 21.19 30.44
CA VAL A 163 14.33 22.59 30.04
C VAL A 163 15.09 23.47 31.04
N ALA A 164 16.09 24.22 30.57
CA ALA A 164 16.93 25.04 31.45
C ALA A 164 16.08 26.05 32.25
N SER A 165 16.51 26.34 33.49
CA SER A 165 15.79 27.22 34.43
C SER A 165 15.35 28.54 33.76
N GLY A 166 14.08 28.89 33.90
CA GLY A 166 13.49 30.11 33.34
C GLY A 166 13.23 30.10 31.83
N GLN A 167 13.49 28.99 31.12
CA GLN A 167 13.19 28.88 29.68
C GLN A 167 11.80 28.29 29.41
N ILE A 168 11.22 28.69 28.28
CA ILE A 168 9.97 28.15 27.73
C ILE A 168 10.31 27.30 26.51
N PHE A 169 10.00 26.01 26.55
CA PHE A 169 10.08 25.14 25.38
C PHE A 169 8.71 25.02 24.72
N THR A 170 8.61 25.22 23.41
CA THR A 170 7.33 25.33 22.70
C THR A 170 7.16 24.18 21.72
N THR A 171 6.05 23.45 21.81
CA THR A 171 5.68 22.38 20.86
C THR A 171 4.37 22.69 20.14
N LEU A 172 4.11 22.00 19.02
CA LEU A 172 2.79 22.01 18.39
C LEU A 172 1.74 21.40 19.33
N SER A 173 0.47 21.74 19.12
CA SER A 173 -0.65 21.33 20.00
C SER A 173 -1.03 19.86 19.90
N GLY A 174 -0.57 19.15 18.86
CA GLY A 174 -1.02 17.78 18.59
C GLY A 174 -2.55 17.73 18.47
N GLY A 175 -3.18 16.89 19.29
CA GLY A 175 -4.65 16.76 19.36
C GLY A 175 -5.35 17.68 20.36
N PHE A 176 -4.63 18.56 21.06
CA PHE A 176 -5.25 19.48 22.03
C PHE A 176 -5.90 20.68 21.32
N PRO A 177 -7.03 21.22 21.83
CA PRO A 177 -7.74 22.36 21.24
C PRO A 177 -7.03 23.70 21.54
N CYS A 178 -5.74 23.78 21.22
CA CYS A 178 -4.91 24.98 21.32
C CYS A 178 -4.00 25.08 20.08
N LYS A 179 -3.30 26.22 19.91
CA LYS A 179 -2.36 26.40 18.80
C LYS A 179 -0.97 25.82 19.09
N THR A 180 -0.55 25.87 20.35
CA THR A 180 0.78 25.48 20.79
C THR A 180 0.76 25.15 22.28
N ILE A 181 1.69 24.32 22.73
CA ILE A 181 1.89 23.98 24.14
C ILE A 181 3.25 24.51 24.57
N MET A 182 3.26 25.28 25.65
CA MET A 182 4.47 25.86 26.25
C MET A 182 4.82 25.10 27.53
N HIS A 183 5.93 24.39 27.49
CA HIS A 183 6.50 23.63 28.59
C HIS A 183 7.40 24.53 29.42
N VAL A 184 7.14 24.59 30.73
CA VAL A 184 7.82 25.50 31.67
C VAL A 184 8.14 24.81 32.98
N CYS A 185 9.21 25.23 33.66
CA CYS A 185 9.61 24.72 34.98
C CYS A 185 9.68 25.87 36.00
N GLY A 186 8.69 25.95 36.90
CA GLY A 186 8.58 27.02 37.90
C GLY A 186 9.50 26.86 39.12
N GLN A 187 10.23 25.74 39.24
CA GLN A 187 11.22 25.45 40.29
C GLN A 187 10.76 25.68 41.75
N ARG A 188 9.44 25.74 41.99
CA ARG A 188 8.85 26.16 43.27
C ARG A 188 9.40 27.50 43.77
N ASP A 189 9.76 28.41 42.86
CA ASP A 189 10.22 29.75 43.18
C ASP A 189 9.21 30.80 42.65
N PRO A 190 8.56 31.59 43.53
CA PRO A 190 7.65 32.66 43.15
C PRO A 190 8.25 33.67 42.14
N ALA A 191 9.54 33.99 42.23
CA ALA A 191 10.21 34.92 41.33
C ALA A 191 10.39 34.33 39.92
N VAL A 192 10.67 33.02 39.84
CA VAL A 192 10.77 32.29 38.57
C VAL A 192 9.38 32.15 37.94
N ILE A 193 8.35 31.83 38.72
CA ILE A 193 6.95 31.75 38.25
C ILE A 193 6.47 33.09 37.69
N LYS A 194 6.79 34.20 38.37
CA LYS A 194 6.50 35.56 37.90
C LYS A 194 7.18 35.85 36.56
N THR A 195 8.46 35.50 36.43
CA THR A 195 9.24 35.69 35.19
C THR A 195 8.68 34.86 34.05
N LEU A 196 8.33 33.60 34.31
CA LEU A 196 7.72 32.70 33.33
C LEU A 196 6.34 33.21 32.88
N ALA A 197 5.49 33.67 33.80
CA ALA A 197 4.17 34.21 33.46
C ALA A 197 4.28 35.43 32.53
N LYS A 198 5.28 36.30 32.75
CA LYS A 198 5.58 37.44 31.87
C LYS A 198 6.02 36.97 30.48
N GLU A 199 6.97 36.04 30.40
CA GLU A 199 7.50 35.57 29.11
C GLU A 199 6.47 34.74 28.32
N ILE A 200 5.61 33.96 28.98
CA ILE A 200 4.48 33.26 28.36
C ILE A 200 3.57 34.27 27.62
N VAL A 201 3.24 35.40 28.26
CA VAL A 201 2.42 36.44 27.64
C VAL A 201 3.12 37.08 26.44
N VAL A 202 4.42 37.39 26.55
CA VAL A 202 5.23 37.94 25.45
C VAL A 202 5.28 36.99 24.25
N GLN A 203 5.44 35.69 24.49
CA GLN A 203 5.46 34.67 23.44
C GLN A 203 4.07 34.48 22.81
N CYS A 204 2.99 34.57 23.60
CA CYS A 204 1.63 34.54 23.07
C CYS A 204 1.35 35.71 22.13
N GLU A 205 1.80 36.92 22.48
CA GLU A 205 1.68 38.10 21.61
C GLU A 205 2.48 37.93 20.31
N ARG A 206 3.74 37.50 20.40
CA ARG A 206 4.58 37.20 19.22
C ARG A 206 3.96 36.12 18.33
N GLY A 207 3.35 35.10 18.93
CA GLY A 207 2.66 34.00 18.26
C GLY A 207 1.24 34.30 17.79
N ARG A 208 0.73 35.53 17.98
CA ARG A 208 -0.66 35.95 17.67
C ARG A 208 -1.71 35.01 18.31
N CYS A 209 -1.44 34.58 19.55
CA CYS A 209 -2.38 33.87 20.38
C CYS A 209 -3.38 34.86 20.98
N ARG A 210 -4.68 34.62 20.81
CA ARG A 210 -5.74 35.50 21.35
C ARG A 210 -6.11 35.18 22.80
N SER A 211 -5.57 34.09 23.33
CA SER A 211 -5.85 33.55 24.65
C SER A 211 -4.73 32.62 25.07
N VAL A 212 -4.45 32.57 26.37
CA VAL A 212 -3.50 31.62 26.98
C VAL A 212 -4.11 31.07 28.26
N ALA A 213 -3.94 29.78 28.51
CA ALA A 213 -4.32 29.13 29.76
C ALA A 213 -3.04 28.85 30.57
N ILE A 214 -2.90 29.52 31.71
CA ILE A 214 -1.75 29.32 32.62
C ILE A 214 -2.25 28.54 33.84
N PRO A 215 -1.87 27.26 34.01
CA PRO A 215 -2.24 26.48 35.20
C PRO A 215 -1.52 27.03 36.44
N ALA A 216 -1.93 26.62 37.64
CA ALA A 216 -1.25 27.00 38.89
C ALA A 216 0.12 26.29 39.01
N ILE A 217 1.12 26.85 38.33
CA ILE A 217 2.48 26.30 38.23
C ILE A 217 3.04 26.06 39.64
N CYS A 218 3.40 24.81 39.95
CA CYS A 218 3.96 24.39 41.25
C CYS A 218 3.01 24.46 42.47
N ALA A 219 1.69 24.62 42.29
CA ALA A 219 0.72 24.67 43.41
C ALA A 219 0.19 23.30 43.87
N GLY A 220 0.52 22.20 43.17
CA GLY A 220 0.06 20.85 43.50
C GLY A 220 0.88 20.20 44.62
N GLU A 221 0.21 19.46 45.50
CA GLU A 221 0.84 18.60 46.50
C GLU A 221 1.11 17.21 45.89
N PHE A 222 2.35 16.71 46.00
CA PHE A 222 2.74 15.42 45.43
C PHE A 222 2.57 14.32 46.48
N VAL A 223 1.45 13.59 46.42
CA VAL A 223 1.18 12.49 47.35
C VAL A 223 1.97 11.25 46.91
N GLY A 224 3.14 11.04 47.50
CA GLY A 224 4.02 9.90 47.20
C GLY A 224 5.46 10.03 47.70
N PHE A 225 5.91 11.25 47.99
CA PHE A 225 7.19 11.51 48.66
C PHE A 225 6.93 12.33 49.91
N ALA A 226 7.18 11.75 51.09
CA ALA A 226 7.07 12.47 52.35
C ALA A 226 8.06 13.65 52.36
N GLY A 227 7.54 14.88 52.49
CA GLY A 227 8.35 16.07 52.82
C GLY A 227 8.52 17.17 51.77
N GLN A 228 7.82 17.15 50.62
CA GLN A 228 7.86 18.27 49.66
C GLN A 228 6.46 18.75 49.26
N GLY A 229 5.90 19.67 50.04
CA GLY A 229 4.65 20.38 49.70
C GLY A 229 4.80 21.30 48.48
N GLY A 230 3.70 21.55 47.78
CA GLY A 230 3.60 22.57 46.73
C GLY A 230 3.72 23.99 47.30
N LEU A 231 3.91 24.99 46.44
CA LEU A 231 3.81 26.39 46.86
C LEU A 231 2.36 26.72 47.24
N ASP A 232 2.18 27.61 48.21
CA ASP A 232 0.85 28.11 48.58
C ASP A 232 0.14 28.67 47.33
N PRO A 233 -1.08 28.20 47.02
CA PRO A 233 -1.81 28.62 45.83
C PRO A 233 -2.00 30.14 45.71
N SER A 234 -2.09 30.85 46.83
CA SER A 234 -2.21 32.31 46.87
C SER A 234 -0.91 33.00 46.45
N VAL A 235 0.25 32.43 46.83
CA VAL A 235 1.58 32.91 46.41
C VAL A 235 1.80 32.66 44.91
N VAL A 236 1.39 31.49 44.41
CA VAL A 236 1.46 31.16 42.98
C VAL A 236 0.55 32.09 42.17
N ALA A 237 -0.71 32.27 42.60
CA ALA A 237 -1.66 33.16 41.95
C ALA A 237 -1.15 34.61 41.92
N LYS A 238 -0.61 35.13 43.04
CA LYS A 238 -0.02 36.46 43.11
C LYS A 238 1.16 36.62 42.15
N SER A 239 2.04 35.62 42.08
CA SER A 239 3.22 35.64 41.20
C SER A 239 2.84 35.63 39.72
N ILE A 240 1.85 34.83 39.33
CA ILE A 240 1.31 34.80 37.97
C ILE A 240 0.69 36.17 37.63
N LEU A 241 -0.15 36.73 38.52
CA LEU A 241 -0.79 38.03 38.30
C LEU A 241 0.22 39.17 38.16
N GLU A 242 1.27 39.19 38.99
CA GLU A 242 2.35 40.17 38.88
C GLU A 242 3.13 40.02 37.57
N GLY A 243 3.43 38.79 37.14
CA GLY A 243 4.12 38.52 35.89
C GLY A 243 3.31 38.95 34.67
N VAL A 244 2.01 38.66 34.66
CA VAL A 244 1.07 39.10 33.60
C VAL A 244 0.94 40.63 33.59
N LYS A 245 0.91 41.29 34.76
CA LYS A 245 0.83 42.76 34.87
C LYS A 245 2.10 43.46 34.37
N GLU A 246 3.26 42.83 34.52
CA GLU A 246 4.55 43.37 34.06
C GLU A 246 4.86 43.05 32.58
N ALA A 247 4.00 42.28 31.91
CA ALA A 247 4.07 42.09 30.48
C ALA A 247 3.60 43.36 29.74
N PRO A 248 4.27 43.80 28.65
CA PRO A 248 3.89 45.01 27.94
C PRO A 248 2.47 44.89 27.36
N ALA A 249 1.63 45.92 27.57
CA ALA A 249 0.26 46.02 27.05
C ALA A 249 0.21 46.03 25.50
N PRO A 250 -0.90 45.62 24.87
CA PRO A 250 -0.97 45.49 23.41
C PRO A 250 -0.84 46.85 22.74
N LEU A 251 -0.02 46.94 21.70
CA LEU A 251 -0.05 48.05 20.75
C LEU A 251 -1.36 47.93 19.94
N VAL A 252 -2.34 48.80 20.17
CA VAL A 252 -3.62 48.85 19.42
C VAL A 252 -3.64 50.16 18.59
N PRO A 253 -4.56 50.35 17.61
CA PRO A 253 -4.74 49.71 16.30
C PRO A 253 -4.68 50.75 15.14
N THR A 254 -4.69 50.33 13.86
CA THR A 254 -5.30 51.19 12.81
C THR A 254 -5.90 50.39 11.65
N ASN A 255 -7.18 50.66 11.39
CA ASN A 255 -7.91 50.35 10.16
C ASN A 255 -7.39 51.22 8.99
N ALA A 256 -7.37 50.71 7.75
CA ALA A 256 -7.85 51.39 6.52
C ALA A 256 -7.56 50.61 5.20
N ILE A 257 -8.64 50.12 4.61
CA ILE A 257 -9.08 50.03 3.19
C ILE A 257 -8.18 50.70 2.10
N ARG A 258 -7.72 49.96 1.05
CA ARG A 258 -8.20 49.93 -0.38
C ARG A 258 -7.12 49.59 -1.45
N ARG A 259 -7.47 48.61 -2.32
CA ARG A 259 -7.22 48.42 -3.78
C ARG A 259 -5.81 48.64 -4.39
N GLY A 260 -5.36 47.61 -5.15
CA GLY A 260 -4.79 47.83 -6.50
C GLY A 260 -3.83 46.78 -7.09
N ARG A 261 -4.38 45.88 -7.92
CA ARG A 261 -3.82 45.23 -9.15
C ARG A 261 -2.53 44.37 -9.12
N SER A 262 -2.77 43.07 -9.38
CA SER A 262 -2.31 42.25 -10.52
C SER A 262 -0.83 42.27 -10.95
N ALA A 263 -0.17 41.11 -10.83
CA ALA A 263 0.59 40.51 -11.93
C ALA A 263 0.64 38.98 -11.78
N THR A 264 0.22 38.32 -12.85
CA THR A 264 0.29 36.90 -13.16
C THR A 264 1.74 36.42 -13.33
N THR A 265 2.07 35.25 -12.80
CA THR A 265 2.99 34.32 -13.47
C THR A 265 2.57 32.88 -13.18
N SER A 266 2.13 32.24 -14.26
CA SER A 266 1.97 30.80 -14.44
C SER A 266 3.31 30.08 -14.25
N GLY A 267 3.31 29.02 -13.45
CA GLY A 267 4.39 28.05 -13.36
C GLY A 267 3.83 26.65 -13.55
N HIS A 268 3.71 26.24 -14.81
CA HIS A 268 3.48 24.85 -15.20
C HIS A 268 4.62 23.98 -14.66
N TRP A 269 4.31 22.90 -13.94
CA TRP A 269 5.23 21.77 -13.79
C TRP A 269 4.86 20.71 -14.82
N ALA A 270 5.66 20.71 -15.89
CA ALA A 270 5.65 19.69 -16.92
C ALA A 270 6.06 18.35 -16.30
N SER A 271 5.15 17.38 -16.39
CA SER A 271 5.43 15.96 -16.20
C SER A 271 6.43 15.53 -17.28
N THR A 272 7.67 15.26 -16.87
CA THR A 272 8.66 14.62 -17.76
C THR A 272 8.38 13.14 -17.78
N ARG A 273 7.52 12.73 -18.71
CA ARG A 273 7.28 11.35 -19.09
C ARG A 273 8.51 10.88 -19.87
N MET A 274 9.40 10.11 -19.24
CA MET A 274 10.46 9.42 -19.97
C MET A 274 9.86 8.22 -20.69
N SER A 275 9.58 8.40 -21.98
CA SER A 275 9.33 7.31 -22.91
C SER A 275 10.64 6.60 -23.20
N ARG A 276 10.88 5.45 -22.55
CA ARG A 276 11.82 4.44 -23.06
C ARG A 276 11.01 3.36 -23.77
N SER A 277 11.04 3.39 -25.09
CA SER A 277 10.65 2.27 -25.92
C SER A 277 11.68 1.15 -25.75
N HIS A 278 11.41 0.20 -24.86
CA HIS A 278 12.09 -1.08 -24.87
C HIS A 278 11.20 -2.08 -25.60
N SER A 279 11.71 -2.55 -26.74
CA SER A 279 11.27 -3.75 -27.43
C SER A 279 11.14 -4.93 -26.46
N LEU A 280 10.09 -5.73 -26.63
CA LEU A 280 9.83 -6.99 -25.93
C LEU A 280 11.12 -7.81 -25.73
N PRO A 281 11.54 -8.08 -24.49
CA PRO A 281 12.50 -9.15 -24.23
C PRO A 281 11.78 -10.48 -24.43
N GLY A 282 12.44 -11.40 -25.13
CA GLY A 282 12.06 -12.81 -25.15
C GLY A 282 11.96 -13.37 -23.73
N ALA A 283 11.23 -14.49 -23.59
CA ALA A 283 10.93 -15.19 -22.35
C ALA A 283 11.96 -14.94 -21.24
N LEU A 284 11.49 -14.33 -20.13
CA LEU A 284 12.30 -14.09 -18.93
C LEU A 284 12.97 -15.40 -18.51
N ASN A 285 14.31 -15.43 -18.53
CA ASN A 285 15.05 -16.58 -18.06
C ASN A 285 15.07 -16.58 -16.53
N LEU A 286 14.04 -17.20 -15.95
CA LEU A 286 13.83 -17.30 -14.51
C LEU A 286 15.03 -17.92 -13.76
N SER A 287 15.73 -18.87 -14.39
CA SER A 287 16.90 -19.53 -13.78
C SER A 287 18.10 -18.58 -13.60
N ALA A 288 18.35 -17.72 -14.58
CA ALA A 288 19.39 -16.70 -14.52
C ALA A 288 19.06 -15.59 -13.52
N LEU A 289 17.77 -15.31 -13.33
CA LEU A 289 17.30 -14.29 -12.39
C LEU A 289 17.43 -14.78 -10.93
N ALA A 290 17.01 -16.01 -10.64
CA ALA A 290 17.15 -16.61 -9.31
C ALA A 290 18.61 -16.69 -8.85
N THR A 291 19.55 -16.91 -9.77
CA THR A 291 21.00 -16.96 -9.48
C THR A 291 21.64 -15.58 -9.36
N SER A 292 20.97 -14.50 -9.77
CA SER A 292 21.44 -13.12 -9.69
C SER A 292 21.03 -12.38 -8.41
N LEU A 293 20.19 -13.01 -7.58
CA LEU A 293 19.69 -12.42 -6.34
C LEU A 293 20.78 -12.39 -5.24
N PRO A 294 20.85 -11.30 -4.45
CA PRO A 294 21.82 -11.20 -3.36
C PRO A 294 21.57 -12.28 -2.30
N ASP A 295 22.65 -12.84 -1.75
CA ASP A 295 22.57 -13.76 -0.61
C ASP A 295 22.16 -12.97 0.63
N THR A 296 20.92 -13.16 1.09
CA THR A 296 20.31 -12.42 2.21
C THR A 296 20.47 -13.14 3.55
N GLU A 297 21.46 -14.04 3.66
CA GLU A 297 21.75 -14.72 4.92
C GLU A 297 22.24 -13.71 5.98
N SER A 298 21.35 -13.36 6.92
CA SER A 298 21.64 -12.43 8.00
C SER A 298 21.88 -13.18 9.31
N ARG A 299 22.58 -12.55 10.26
CA ARG A 299 22.85 -13.12 11.59
C ARG A 299 22.56 -12.14 12.72
N ALA A 300 22.01 -12.66 13.81
CA ALA A 300 21.89 -11.97 15.09
C ALA A 300 22.72 -12.70 16.15
N VAL A 301 23.58 -11.95 16.84
CA VAL A 301 24.48 -12.49 17.87
C VAL A 301 24.09 -11.92 19.23
N PHE A 302 23.91 -12.80 20.21
CA PHE A 302 23.54 -12.48 21.58
C PHE A 302 24.60 -12.99 22.55
N LEU A 303 24.92 -12.19 23.56
CA LEU A 303 25.64 -12.68 24.73
C LEU A 303 24.61 -13.01 25.82
N VAL A 304 24.37 -14.30 26.05
CA VAL A 304 23.42 -14.79 27.05
C VAL A 304 24.16 -15.05 28.36
N ILE A 305 23.61 -14.59 29.48
CA ILE A 305 24.19 -14.69 30.82
C ILE A 305 23.18 -15.37 31.75
N GLY A 306 23.62 -16.35 32.57
CA GLY A 306 22.75 -17.11 33.48
C GLY A 306 23.54 -17.80 34.60
N TYR A 307 22.87 -18.58 35.46
CA TYR A 307 23.49 -19.22 36.64
C TYR A 307 24.09 -20.58 36.35
N SER A 308 23.60 -21.25 35.31
CA SER A 308 24.08 -22.56 34.88
C SER A 308 24.23 -22.67 33.38
N ASP A 309 25.07 -23.59 32.92
CA ASP A 309 25.24 -23.87 31.51
C ASP A 309 23.96 -24.40 30.84
N ALA A 310 23.07 -25.02 31.63
CA ALA A 310 21.76 -25.49 31.20
C ALA A 310 20.82 -24.32 30.90
N GLU A 311 20.67 -23.37 31.83
CA GLU A 311 19.81 -22.18 31.65
C GLU A 311 20.25 -21.34 30.45
N VAL A 312 21.55 -21.10 30.32
CA VAL A 312 22.09 -20.33 29.20
C VAL A 312 21.87 -21.06 27.87
N SER A 313 22.00 -22.39 27.85
CA SER A 313 21.73 -23.19 26.65
C SER A 313 20.24 -23.26 26.29
N ASP A 314 19.36 -23.28 27.29
CA ASP A 314 17.91 -23.23 27.12
C ASP A 314 17.46 -21.89 26.53
N ALA A 315 17.97 -20.78 27.06
CA ALA A 315 17.73 -19.44 26.50
C ALA A 315 18.23 -19.32 25.05
N CYS A 316 19.42 -19.85 24.73
CA CYS A 316 19.90 -19.93 23.35
C CYS A 316 18.96 -20.71 22.43
N ARG A 317 18.39 -21.82 22.91
CA ARG A 317 17.45 -22.66 22.16
C ARG A 317 16.13 -21.92 21.92
N GLU A 318 15.60 -21.23 22.93
CA GLU A 318 14.36 -20.47 22.80
C GLU A 318 14.50 -19.26 21.86
N LEU A 319 15.66 -18.58 21.84
CA LEU A 319 15.95 -17.54 20.85
C LEU A 319 15.85 -18.07 19.41
N LYS A 320 16.49 -19.22 19.14
CA LYS A 320 16.41 -19.89 17.82
C LYS A 320 14.98 -20.30 17.49
N ARG A 321 14.30 -20.94 18.45
CA ARG A 321 12.92 -21.38 18.30
C ARG A 321 11.96 -20.23 18.01
N ALA A 322 12.15 -19.08 18.65
CA ALA A 322 11.34 -17.89 18.43
C ALA A 322 11.48 -17.36 16.99
N TYR A 323 12.70 -17.36 16.45
CA TYR A 323 12.95 -17.01 15.05
C TYR A 323 12.38 -18.05 14.08
N ASP A 324 12.64 -19.34 14.32
CA ASP A 324 12.16 -20.44 13.46
C ASP A 324 10.63 -20.47 13.38
N ASN A 325 9.94 -20.23 14.51
CA ASN A 325 8.48 -20.12 14.58
C ASN A 325 7.90 -18.96 13.75
N GLN A 326 8.71 -17.95 13.43
CA GLN A 326 8.30 -16.79 12.63
C GLN A 326 8.75 -16.88 11.17
N CYS A 327 9.56 -17.88 10.84
CA CYS A 327 9.95 -18.17 9.48
C CYS A 327 8.94 -19.07 8.79
N THR A 328 8.89 -18.97 7.46
CA THR A 328 8.15 -19.89 6.61
C THR A 328 8.88 -20.07 5.28
N THR A 329 8.48 -21.09 4.54
CA THR A 329 9.01 -21.42 3.23
C THR A 329 7.84 -21.68 2.30
N GLN A 330 7.83 -21.02 1.16
CA GLN A 330 6.83 -21.22 0.12
C GLN A 330 7.51 -21.59 -1.18
N THR A 331 6.93 -22.54 -1.89
CA THR A 331 7.38 -22.97 -3.22
C THR A 331 6.39 -22.48 -4.27
N PHE A 332 6.92 -22.05 -5.41
CA PHE A 332 6.17 -21.57 -6.57
C PHE A 332 6.63 -22.31 -7.82
N THR A 333 5.67 -22.79 -8.59
CA THR A 333 5.92 -23.48 -9.85
C THR A 333 6.34 -22.51 -10.95
N PRO A 334 7.05 -22.97 -12.00
CA PRO A 334 7.38 -22.15 -13.17
C PRO A 334 6.14 -21.51 -13.80
N ASP A 335 5.02 -22.24 -13.89
CA ASP A 335 3.77 -21.75 -14.47
C ASP A 335 3.17 -20.58 -13.68
N GLU A 336 3.22 -20.63 -12.34
CA GLU A 336 2.77 -19.52 -11.49
C GLU A 336 3.66 -18.29 -11.66
N MET A 337 4.98 -18.48 -11.75
CA MET A 337 5.93 -17.38 -11.94
C MET A 337 5.81 -16.76 -13.35
N ASN A 338 5.45 -17.56 -14.36
CA ASN A 338 5.18 -17.10 -15.72
C ASN A 338 3.90 -16.26 -15.84
N CYS A 339 3.03 -16.23 -14.82
CA CYS A 339 1.86 -15.35 -14.80
C CYS A 339 2.22 -13.88 -14.53
N LEU A 340 3.37 -13.62 -13.93
CA LEU A 340 3.82 -12.27 -13.54
C LEU A 340 4.19 -11.44 -14.77
N THR A 341 3.71 -10.20 -14.81
CA THR A 341 4.19 -9.18 -15.76
C THR A 341 5.60 -8.70 -15.40
N PRO A 342 6.32 -8.04 -16.33
CA PRO A 342 7.61 -7.42 -16.00
C PRO A 342 7.55 -6.48 -14.78
N ASP A 343 6.52 -5.65 -14.69
CA ASP A 343 6.35 -4.71 -13.56
C ASP A 343 6.04 -5.44 -12.24
N GLU A 344 5.25 -6.52 -12.27
CA GLU A 344 5.00 -7.36 -11.10
C GLU A 344 6.26 -8.13 -10.69
N MET A 345 7.10 -8.54 -11.65
CA MET A 345 8.39 -9.16 -11.37
C MET A 345 9.35 -8.18 -10.69
N ASP A 346 9.44 -6.94 -11.16
CA ASP A 346 10.24 -5.90 -10.51
C ASP A 346 9.76 -5.63 -9.08
N GLN A 347 8.45 -5.64 -8.85
CA GLN A 347 7.87 -5.54 -7.50
C GLN A 347 8.23 -6.74 -6.61
N LEU A 348 8.26 -7.95 -7.18
CA LEU A 348 8.69 -9.16 -6.47
C LEU A 348 10.15 -9.04 -6.04
N LEU A 349 11.04 -8.65 -6.96
CA LEU A 349 12.47 -8.47 -6.68
C LEU A 349 12.69 -7.41 -5.60
N PHE A 350 11.97 -6.29 -5.67
CA PHE A 350 12.01 -5.25 -4.65
C PHE A 350 11.55 -5.76 -3.27
N LYS A 351 10.47 -6.56 -3.22
CA LYS A 351 9.98 -7.17 -1.97
C LYS A 351 10.98 -8.17 -1.40
N VAL A 352 11.62 -8.98 -2.24
CA VAL A 352 12.65 -9.93 -1.81
C VAL A 352 13.81 -9.20 -1.12
N ASP A 353 14.31 -8.13 -1.71
CA ASP A 353 15.40 -7.34 -1.14
C ASP A 353 14.97 -6.57 0.14
N SER A 354 13.88 -5.79 0.06
CA SER A 354 13.42 -4.93 1.15
C SER A 354 12.90 -5.68 2.39
N LEU A 355 12.45 -6.92 2.22
CA LEU A 355 11.97 -7.80 3.28
C LEU A 355 12.98 -8.89 3.66
N HIS A 356 14.19 -8.84 3.09
CA HIS A 356 15.30 -9.75 3.39
C HIS A 356 14.92 -11.23 3.24
N LEU A 357 14.19 -11.53 2.17
CA LEU A 357 13.81 -12.90 1.82
C LEU A 357 14.95 -13.58 1.09
N LYS A 358 15.06 -14.89 1.26
CA LYS A 358 15.95 -15.73 0.47
C LYS A 358 15.13 -16.42 -0.61
N VAL A 359 15.61 -16.36 -1.84
CA VAL A 359 15.00 -17.05 -2.98
C VAL A 359 16.03 -18.01 -3.55
N GLU A 360 15.63 -19.26 -3.71
CA GLU A 360 16.45 -20.32 -4.26
C GLU A 360 15.63 -21.06 -5.33
N MET A 361 16.30 -21.67 -6.30
CA MET A 361 15.63 -22.58 -7.22
C MET A 361 15.97 -24.01 -6.83
N ASN A 362 14.96 -24.87 -6.68
CA ASN A 362 15.18 -26.26 -6.32
C ASN A 362 15.55 -27.12 -7.54
N SER A 363 15.81 -28.41 -7.33
CA SER A 363 16.14 -29.37 -8.39
C SER A 363 15.04 -29.57 -9.43
N SER A 364 13.81 -29.14 -9.13
CA SER A 364 12.63 -29.24 -10.00
C SER A 364 12.31 -27.92 -10.69
N GLU A 365 13.24 -26.96 -10.70
CA GLU A 365 13.06 -25.61 -11.25
C GLU A 365 11.97 -24.76 -10.56
N GLU A 366 11.53 -25.18 -9.37
CA GLU A 366 10.57 -24.41 -8.58
C GLU A 366 11.28 -23.35 -7.75
N TRP A 367 10.65 -22.18 -7.63
CA TRP A 367 11.15 -21.07 -6.84
C TRP A 367 10.78 -21.28 -5.37
N VAL A 368 11.78 -21.35 -4.51
CA VAL A 368 11.65 -21.54 -3.07
C VAL A 368 11.98 -20.23 -2.38
N VAL A 369 10.97 -19.61 -1.77
CA VAL A 369 11.11 -18.35 -1.04
C VAL A 369 11.06 -18.64 0.46
N LYS A 370 12.10 -18.24 1.18
CA LYS A 370 12.28 -18.44 2.62
C LYS A 370 12.46 -17.10 3.32
N GLY A 371 11.87 -16.95 4.51
CA GLY A 371 11.99 -15.72 5.28
C GLY A 371 10.92 -15.61 6.37
N LEU A 372 10.77 -14.41 6.91
CA LEU A 372 9.69 -14.10 7.85
C LEU A 372 8.32 -14.27 7.18
N LYS A 373 7.34 -14.79 7.91
CA LYS A 373 5.98 -15.08 7.43
C LYS A 373 5.35 -13.93 6.66
N ASP A 374 5.42 -12.71 7.18
CA ASP A 374 4.82 -11.54 6.54
C ASP A 374 5.41 -11.27 5.16
N GLY A 375 6.74 -11.35 5.03
CA GLY A 375 7.39 -11.11 3.75
C GLY A 375 7.15 -12.22 2.73
N VAL A 376 7.15 -13.49 3.15
CA VAL A 376 6.81 -14.61 2.25
C VAL A 376 5.34 -14.51 1.80
N ASN A 377 4.43 -14.09 2.68
CA ASN A 377 3.02 -13.89 2.36
C ASN A 377 2.80 -12.76 1.33
N GLU A 378 3.61 -11.70 1.37
CA GLU A 378 3.56 -10.62 0.38
C GLU A 378 3.90 -11.14 -1.03
N VAL A 379 4.92 -12.00 -1.16
CA VAL A 379 5.25 -12.66 -2.43
C VAL A 379 4.13 -13.61 -2.85
N LEU A 380 3.62 -14.42 -1.93
CA LEU A 380 2.52 -15.34 -2.20
C LEU A 380 1.27 -14.63 -2.74
N LYS A 381 0.93 -13.47 -2.16
CA LYS A 381 -0.19 -12.65 -2.60
C LYS A 381 0.02 -12.16 -4.03
N LEU A 382 1.18 -11.57 -4.31
CA LEU A 382 1.53 -11.06 -5.64
C LEU A 382 1.42 -12.14 -6.72
N THR A 383 1.97 -13.33 -6.48
CA THR A 383 1.91 -14.44 -7.42
C THR A 383 0.48 -14.98 -7.60
N LYS A 384 -0.30 -15.09 -6.52
CA LYS A 384 -1.71 -15.50 -6.61
C LYS A 384 -2.58 -14.51 -7.38
N ASP A 385 -2.37 -13.21 -7.15
CA ASP A 385 -3.11 -12.16 -7.86
C ASP A 385 -2.79 -12.19 -9.37
N ALA A 386 -1.52 -12.41 -9.73
CA ALA A 386 -1.10 -12.58 -11.13
C ALA A 386 -1.72 -13.82 -11.78
N ALA A 387 -1.74 -14.96 -11.08
CA ALA A 387 -2.38 -16.19 -11.56
C ALA A 387 -3.90 -16.01 -11.75
N LEU A 388 -4.58 -15.33 -10.81
CA LEU A 388 -6.00 -15.00 -10.91
C LEU A 388 -6.28 -14.08 -12.10
N ARG A 389 -5.45 -13.06 -12.32
CA ARG A 389 -5.54 -12.16 -13.49
C ARG A 389 -5.42 -12.94 -14.79
N GLN A 390 -4.40 -13.78 -14.94
CA GLN A 390 -4.20 -14.57 -16.17
C GLN A 390 -5.34 -15.56 -16.41
N SER A 391 -5.84 -16.22 -15.35
CA SER A 391 -7.01 -17.10 -15.44
C SER A 391 -8.25 -16.35 -15.91
N ARG A 392 -8.48 -15.13 -15.39
CA ARG A 392 -9.57 -14.26 -15.82
C ARG A 392 -9.44 -13.85 -17.28
N GLU A 393 -8.24 -13.45 -17.73
CA GLU A 393 -7.97 -13.11 -19.13
C GLU A 393 -8.23 -14.30 -20.07
N LYS A 394 -7.73 -15.50 -19.73
CA LYS A 394 -8.00 -16.74 -20.49
C LYS A 394 -9.49 -17.04 -20.57
N ALA A 395 -10.23 -16.86 -19.47
CA ALA A 395 -11.68 -17.06 -19.45
C ALA A 395 -12.42 -16.01 -20.31
N GLN A 396 -11.96 -14.75 -20.31
CA GLN A 396 -12.49 -13.70 -21.19
C GLN A 396 -12.24 -14.03 -22.66
N ASP A 397 -11.04 -14.47 -23.02
CA ASP A 397 -10.68 -14.84 -24.39
C ASP A 397 -11.50 -16.01 -24.91
N LEU A 398 -11.62 -17.07 -24.11
CA LEU A 398 -12.42 -18.25 -24.45
C LEU A 398 -13.90 -17.91 -24.61
N LEU A 399 -14.42 -17.01 -23.78
CA LEU A 399 -15.81 -16.58 -23.88
C LEU A 399 -16.03 -15.68 -25.09
N TYR A 400 -15.11 -14.75 -25.34
CA TYR A 400 -15.18 -13.82 -26.46
C TYR A 400 -15.13 -14.52 -27.82
N SER A 401 -14.41 -15.65 -27.92
CA SER A 401 -14.38 -16.47 -29.13
C SER A 401 -15.71 -17.20 -29.39
N GLN A 402 -16.52 -17.43 -28.35
CA GLN A 402 -17.83 -18.08 -28.46
C GLN A 402 -18.97 -17.08 -28.63
N VAL A 403 -18.90 -15.94 -27.94
CA VAL A 403 -19.97 -14.94 -27.86
C VAL A 403 -19.38 -13.54 -27.87
N THR A 404 -19.93 -12.68 -28.73
CA THR A 404 -19.55 -11.27 -28.79
C THR A 404 -20.75 -10.35 -28.62
N TRP A 405 -20.65 -9.46 -27.65
CA TRP A 405 -21.56 -8.35 -27.42
C TRP A 405 -21.15 -7.16 -28.28
N CYS A 406 -22.15 -6.48 -28.83
CA CYS A 406 -21.99 -5.33 -29.70
C CYS A 406 -22.88 -4.20 -29.21
N ILE A 407 -22.42 -2.97 -29.44
CA ILE A 407 -23.14 -1.73 -29.17
C ILE A 407 -23.34 -0.97 -30.48
N LEU A 408 -24.51 -0.36 -30.65
CA LEU A 408 -24.80 0.47 -31.81
C LEU A 408 -24.17 1.86 -31.62
N GLY A 409 -23.22 2.23 -32.48
CA GLY A 409 -22.57 3.53 -32.44
C GLY A 409 -23.44 4.66 -32.99
N LEU A 410 -22.98 5.91 -32.81
CA LEU A 410 -23.67 7.17 -33.18
C LEU A 410 -24.09 7.30 -34.66
N HIS A 411 -23.56 6.47 -35.56
CA HIS A 411 -23.88 6.47 -36.99
C HIS A 411 -24.67 5.23 -37.42
N GLY A 412 -25.29 4.51 -36.48
CA GLY A 412 -26.00 3.27 -36.78
C GLY A 412 -25.07 2.10 -37.14
N VAL A 413 -23.78 2.21 -36.81
CA VAL A 413 -22.77 1.17 -37.08
C VAL A 413 -22.52 0.38 -35.81
N TRP A 414 -22.71 -0.93 -35.89
CA TRP A 414 -22.40 -1.84 -34.79
C TRP A 414 -20.90 -1.92 -34.52
N GLN A 415 -20.54 -1.97 -33.24
CA GLN A 415 -19.15 -2.13 -32.78
C GLN A 415 -19.07 -3.20 -31.70
N LYS A 416 -18.01 -4.02 -31.73
CA LYS A 416 -17.77 -5.03 -30.68
C LYS A 416 -17.34 -4.31 -29.40
N VAL A 417 -17.88 -4.75 -28.26
CA VAL A 417 -17.40 -4.25 -26.96
C VAL A 417 -16.08 -4.96 -26.58
N PRO A 418 -15.19 -4.30 -25.82
CA PRO A 418 -14.02 -4.91 -25.21
C PRO A 418 -14.29 -6.23 -24.47
N LYS A 419 -13.29 -7.13 -24.41
CA LYS A 419 -13.44 -8.51 -23.88
C LYS A 419 -13.87 -8.56 -22.41
N ASP A 420 -13.39 -7.63 -21.60
CA ASP A 420 -13.74 -7.50 -20.19
C ASP A 420 -15.22 -7.09 -20.02
N ILE A 421 -15.70 -6.17 -20.85
CA ILE A 421 -17.10 -5.74 -20.89
C ILE A 421 -17.99 -6.86 -21.42
N ASN A 422 -17.55 -7.53 -22.48
CA ASN A 422 -18.23 -8.70 -23.04
C ASN A 422 -18.46 -9.76 -21.98
N PHE A 423 -17.43 -10.04 -21.18
CA PHE A 423 -17.50 -11.00 -20.08
C PHE A 423 -18.48 -10.56 -19.00
N LYS A 424 -18.49 -9.27 -18.62
CA LYS A 424 -19.48 -8.72 -17.68
C LYS A 424 -20.91 -8.87 -18.18
N LEU A 425 -21.18 -8.47 -19.43
CA LEU A 425 -22.50 -8.56 -20.05
C LEU A 425 -23.00 -10.02 -20.09
N GLU A 426 -22.15 -10.95 -20.51
CA GLU A 426 -22.51 -12.36 -20.58
C GLU A 426 -22.74 -12.99 -19.20
N LYS A 427 -21.97 -12.58 -18.19
CA LYS A 427 -22.17 -12.99 -16.79
C LYS A 427 -23.32 -12.25 -16.08
N LYS A 428 -23.98 -11.31 -16.77
CA LYS A 428 -25.02 -10.43 -16.22
C LYS A 428 -24.54 -9.59 -15.02
N ASP A 429 -23.23 -9.32 -14.98
CA ASP A 429 -22.57 -8.50 -13.96
C ASP A 429 -22.48 -7.04 -14.44
N VAL A 430 -23.63 -6.38 -14.48
CA VAL A 430 -23.81 -5.07 -15.14
C VAL A 430 -24.33 -3.97 -14.20
N LYS A 431 -24.34 -4.21 -12.89
CA LYS A 431 -24.89 -3.27 -11.89
C LYS A 431 -24.22 -1.90 -11.96
N ASP A 432 -22.91 -1.88 -12.17
CA ASP A 432 -22.11 -0.67 -12.28
C ASP A 432 -22.02 -0.14 -13.72
N GLY A 433 -22.68 -0.80 -14.68
CA GLY A 433 -22.56 -0.48 -16.10
C GLY A 433 -21.19 -0.83 -16.70
N PHE A 434 -20.82 -0.15 -17.78
CA PHE A 434 -19.49 -0.27 -18.39
C PHE A 434 -19.02 1.05 -18.99
N VAL A 435 -17.71 1.14 -19.27
CA VAL A 435 -17.07 2.27 -19.94
C VAL A 435 -16.64 1.84 -21.33
N ASP A 436 -17.06 2.56 -22.37
CA ASP A 436 -16.62 2.24 -23.73
C ASP A 436 -15.17 2.67 -24.02
N THR A 437 -14.68 2.36 -25.23
CA THR A 437 -13.32 2.73 -25.66
C THR A 437 -13.08 4.24 -25.76
N LYS A 438 -14.12 5.06 -25.68
CA LYS A 438 -14.05 6.53 -25.69
C LYS A 438 -14.17 7.13 -24.29
N GLY A 439 -14.31 6.30 -23.25
CA GLY A 439 -14.43 6.76 -21.87
C GLY A 439 -15.85 7.12 -21.43
N VAL A 440 -16.88 6.81 -22.24
CA VAL A 440 -18.28 7.10 -21.88
C VAL A 440 -18.82 6.01 -20.96
N GLN A 441 -19.43 6.41 -19.84
CA GLN A 441 -20.09 5.50 -18.92
C GLN A 441 -21.50 5.16 -19.42
N TRP A 442 -21.84 3.87 -19.39
CA TRP A 442 -23.13 3.33 -19.85
C TRP A 442 -23.81 2.51 -18.75
N THR A 443 -25.08 2.77 -18.47
CA THR A 443 -25.95 1.83 -17.74
C THR A 443 -26.56 0.83 -18.70
N VAL A 444 -26.83 -0.39 -18.25
CA VAL A 444 -27.23 -1.50 -19.12
C VAL A 444 -28.60 -2.05 -18.71
N ASP A 445 -29.48 -2.17 -19.70
CA ASP A 445 -30.74 -2.89 -19.60
C ASP A 445 -30.68 -4.15 -20.48
N LEU A 446 -30.41 -5.29 -19.85
CA LEU A 446 -30.36 -6.58 -20.55
C LEU A 446 -31.75 -7.13 -20.94
N GLN A 447 -32.84 -6.57 -20.40
CA GLN A 447 -34.20 -6.98 -20.79
C GLN A 447 -34.59 -6.33 -22.11
N ASN A 448 -34.33 -5.04 -22.24
CA ASN A 448 -34.59 -4.29 -23.48
C ASN A 448 -33.44 -4.38 -24.48
N MET A 449 -32.30 -4.96 -24.09
CA MET A 449 -31.07 -5.01 -24.89
C MET A 449 -30.61 -3.60 -25.28
N GLU A 450 -30.51 -2.72 -24.27
CA GLU A 450 -30.17 -1.31 -24.44
C GLU A 450 -29.08 -0.88 -23.47
N ALA A 451 -28.33 0.15 -23.86
CA ALA A 451 -27.37 0.85 -23.02
C ALA A 451 -27.70 2.35 -23.01
N THR A 452 -27.68 2.98 -21.83
CA THR A 452 -27.94 4.42 -21.69
C THR A 452 -26.69 5.15 -21.22
N SER A 453 -26.26 6.15 -21.98
CA SER A 453 -25.10 6.98 -21.62
C SER A 453 -25.42 7.80 -20.38
N CYS A 454 -24.58 7.70 -19.34
CA CYS A 454 -24.75 8.47 -18.11
C CYS A 454 -24.58 9.98 -18.34
N ASP A 455 -23.73 10.37 -19.30
CA ASP A 455 -23.39 11.77 -19.55
C ASP A 455 -24.47 12.50 -20.36
N SER A 456 -25.04 11.82 -21.37
CA SER A 456 -25.96 12.43 -22.34
C SER A 456 -27.40 11.98 -22.18
N GLY A 457 -27.65 10.88 -21.45
CA GLY A 457 -28.94 10.20 -21.43
C GLY A 457 -29.30 9.49 -22.74
N GLN A 458 -28.39 9.45 -23.72
CA GLN A 458 -28.63 8.80 -24.99
C GLN A 458 -28.76 7.29 -24.80
N VAL A 459 -29.87 6.72 -25.29
CA VAL A 459 -30.10 5.28 -25.34
C VAL A 459 -29.60 4.71 -26.66
N THR A 460 -28.92 3.58 -26.61
CA THR A 460 -28.47 2.84 -27.79
C THR A 460 -28.70 1.34 -27.64
N ALA A 461 -28.82 0.65 -28.78
CA ALA A 461 -29.08 -0.79 -28.80
C ALA A 461 -27.81 -1.61 -28.51
N LEU A 462 -28.01 -2.70 -27.78
CA LEU A 462 -27.05 -3.78 -27.56
C LEU A 462 -27.46 -5.01 -28.37
N LYS A 463 -26.47 -5.81 -28.74
CA LYS A 463 -26.68 -7.05 -29.49
C LYS A 463 -25.70 -8.12 -29.03
N ARG A 464 -26.23 -9.30 -28.72
CA ARG A 464 -25.43 -10.49 -28.43
C ARG A 464 -25.31 -11.34 -29.69
N LEU A 465 -24.09 -11.62 -30.15
CA LEU A 465 -23.79 -12.47 -31.31
C LEU A 465 -23.18 -13.79 -30.87
N GLU A 466 -23.67 -14.89 -31.43
CA GLU A 466 -23.05 -16.20 -31.28
C GLU A 466 -22.04 -16.43 -32.40
N ASN A 467 -20.79 -16.68 -32.02
CA ASN A 467 -19.72 -16.99 -32.95
C ASN A 467 -19.68 -18.50 -33.24
N LEU A 468 -19.31 -18.85 -34.46
CA LEU A 468 -19.05 -20.24 -34.82
C LEU A 468 -17.56 -20.55 -34.58
N PRO A 469 -17.20 -21.78 -34.18
CA PRO A 469 -15.81 -22.15 -33.86
C PRO A 469 -14.80 -21.85 -34.96
N ASP A 470 -15.23 -21.92 -36.22
CA ASP A 470 -14.42 -21.77 -37.43
C ASP A 470 -14.72 -20.47 -38.20
N PHE A 471 -15.69 -19.66 -37.74
CA PHE A 471 -16.20 -18.55 -38.53
C PHE A 471 -16.72 -17.40 -37.65
N ALA A 472 -16.08 -16.24 -37.78
CA ALA A 472 -16.56 -15.00 -37.19
C ALA A 472 -17.74 -14.46 -38.01
N VAL A 473 -18.93 -14.49 -37.43
CA VAL A 473 -20.14 -14.00 -38.10
C VAL A 473 -20.03 -12.48 -38.31
N PRO A 474 -20.38 -11.94 -39.49
CA PRO A 474 -20.35 -10.50 -39.73
C PRO A 474 -21.22 -9.75 -38.72
N ILE A 475 -20.70 -8.65 -38.18
CA ILE A 475 -21.33 -7.94 -37.04
C ILE A 475 -22.76 -7.46 -37.31
N TYR A 476 -23.07 -7.16 -38.57
CA TYR A 476 -24.39 -6.71 -38.99
C TYR A 476 -25.41 -7.86 -39.07
N TRP A 477 -24.99 -9.13 -39.15
CA TRP A 477 -25.92 -10.28 -39.26
C TRP A 477 -26.69 -10.56 -37.97
N ASP A 478 -27.95 -10.96 -38.09
CA ASP A 478 -28.71 -11.51 -36.98
C ASP A 478 -28.28 -12.94 -36.66
N ASN A 479 -28.49 -13.34 -35.40
CA ASN A 479 -28.28 -14.74 -35.00
C ASN A 479 -29.17 -15.67 -35.85
N MET A 480 -28.57 -16.79 -36.25
CA MET A 480 -29.25 -17.90 -36.90
C MET A 480 -29.27 -19.08 -35.95
N ASN A 481 -30.32 -19.90 -36.03
CA ASN A 481 -30.37 -21.13 -35.24
C ASN A 481 -29.24 -22.08 -35.68
N LYS A 482 -28.76 -22.97 -34.80
CA LYS A 482 -27.63 -23.89 -35.10
C LYS A 482 -27.85 -24.78 -36.34
N SER A 483 -29.10 -25.06 -36.71
CA SER A 483 -29.46 -25.81 -37.92
C SER A 483 -29.73 -24.93 -39.15
N GLU A 484 -29.88 -23.61 -38.97
CA GLU A 484 -30.12 -22.66 -40.05
C GLU A 484 -28.79 -22.28 -40.71
N THR A 485 -28.62 -22.64 -41.97
CA THR A 485 -27.46 -22.23 -42.78
C THR A 485 -27.76 -21.07 -43.71
N PHE A 486 -29.04 -20.72 -43.84
CA PHE A 486 -29.57 -19.71 -44.75
C PHE A 486 -30.78 -18.98 -44.13
N LYS A 487 -30.80 -17.65 -44.21
CA LYS A 487 -31.91 -16.81 -43.76
C LYS A 487 -32.01 -15.55 -44.62
N VAL A 488 -33.24 -15.14 -44.92
CA VAL A 488 -33.54 -13.86 -45.59
C VAL A 488 -34.28 -12.99 -44.59
N ILE A 489 -33.77 -11.78 -44.36
CA ILE A 489 -34.25 -10.88 -43.33
C ILE A 489 -34.67 -9.59 -44.00
N GLU A 490 -35.95 -9.22 -43.86
CA GLU A 490 -36.43 -7.91 -44.31
C GLU A 490 -35.93 -6.84 -43.34
N LEU A 491 -35.18 -5.87 -43.85
CA LEU A 491 -34.61 -4.80 -43.04
C LEU A 491 -35.69 -3.78 -42.70
N ASP A 492 -35.73 -3.35 -41.44
CA ASP A 492 -36.59 -2.27 -41.00
C ASP A 492 -36.22 -0.98 -41.73
N GLN A 493 -37.21 -0.25 -42.24
CA GLN A 493 -37.00 0.99 -43.01
C GLN A 493 -36.32 2.09 -42.20
N SER A 494 -36.47 2.08 -40.87
CA SER A 494 -35.81 3.01 -39.95
C SER A 494 -34.38 2.59 -39.58
N SER A 495 -33.95 1.38 -39.96
CA SER A 495 -32.60 0.90 -39.65
C SER A 495 -31.53 1.66 -40.46
N GLY A 496 -30.38 1.92 -39.83
CA GLY A 496 -29.26 2.59 -40.50
C GLY A 496 -28.71 1.81 -41.69
N GLU A 497 -28.77 0.48 -41.66
CA GLU A 497 -28.40 -0.37 -42.80
C GLU A 497 -29.34 -0.20 -43.99
N TYR A 498 -30.66 -0.19 -43.76
CA TYR A 498 -31.64 0.05 -44.82
C TYR A 498 -31.41 1.40 -45.49
N GLU A 499 -31.28 2.47 -44.70
CA GLU A 499 -31.08 3.81 -45.25
C GLU A 499 -29.75 3.94 -45.99
N THR A 500 -28.68 3.30 -45.49
CA THR A 500 -27.37 3.27 -46.19
C THR A 500 -27.49 2.58 -47.56
N VAL A 501 -28.05 1.36 -47.60
CA VAL A 501 -28.19 0.59 -48.85
C VAL A 501 -29.11 1.31 -49.83
N LYS A 502 -30.21 1.88 -49.36
CA LYS A 502 -31.15 2.67 -50.16
C LYS A 502 -30.50 3.91 -50.75
N MET A 503 -29.76 4.67 -49.94
CA MET A 503 -29.04 5.87 -50.37
C MET A 503 -28.01 5.53 -51.45
N ASP A 504 -27.19 4.49 -51.24
CA ASP A 504 -26.20 4.05 -52.22
C ASP A 504 -26.85 3.58 -53.53
N PHE A 505 -27.96 2.84 -53.47
CA PHE A 505 -28.68 2.38 -54.65
C PHE A 505 -29.28 3.54 -55.45
N LYS A 506 -29.86 4.51 -54.75
CA LYS A 506 -30.47 5.71 -55.35
C LYS A 506 -29.45 6.65 -56.00
N ARG A 507 -28.17 6.54 -55.65
CA ARG A 507 -27.09 7.29 -56.32
C ARG A 507 -26.98 6.94 -57.80
N THR A 508 -27.29 5.70 -58.18
CA THR A 508 -27.16 5.21 -59.56
C THR A 508 -28.47 4.76 -60.20
N VAL A 509 -29.55 4.56 -59.43
CA VAL A 509 -30.82 4.00 -59.91
C VAL A 509 -32.02 4.86 -59.48
N THR A 510 -32.88 5.22 -60.44
CA THR A 510 -34.05 6.10 -60.21
C THR A 510 -35.32 5.36 -59.75
N LYS A 511 -35.30 4.02 -59.69
CA LYS A 511 -36.46 3.18 -59.33
C LYS A 511 -36.86 3.32 -57.86
N THR A 512 -38.16 3.19 -57.57
CA THR A 512 -38.67 3.16 -56.19
C THR A 512 -38.24 1.88 -55.48
N VAL A 513 -37.70 2.01 -54.26
CA VAL A 513 -37.32 0.87 -53.42
C VAL A 513 -38.54 0.45 -52.62
N LEU A 514 -39.04 -0.77 -52.83
CA LEU A 514 -40.18 -1.31 -52.11
C LEU A 514 -39.77 -1.99 -50.79
N LYS A 515 -38.68 -2.75 -50.83
CA LYS A 515 -38.09 -3.42 -49.67
C LYS A 515 -36.62 -3.71 -49.91
N ILE A 516 -35.88 -3.92 -48.82
CA ILE A 516 -34.49 -4.37 -48.83
C ILE A 516 -34.42 -5.60 -47.92
N GLN A 517 -33.83 -6.68 -48.42
CA GLN A 517 -33.69 -7.91 -47.65
C GLN A 517 -32.21 -8.28 -47.57
N ARG A 518 -31.72 -8.50 -46.35
CA ARG A 518 -30.39 -9.06 -46.12
C ARG A 518 -30.44 -10.58 -46.28
N ILE A 519 -29.45 -11.10 -47.00
CA ILE A 519 -29.24 -12.53 -47.18
C ILE A 519 -28.10 -12.98 -46.26
N GLN A 520 -28.37 -13.96 -45.40
CA GLN A 520 -27.39 -14.56 -44.51
C GLN A 520 -27.23 -16.02 -44.88
N ASN A 521 -26.12 -16.38 -45.53
CA ASN A 521 -25.81 -17.76 -45.87
C ASN A 521 -24.42 -18.10 -45.36
N ILE A 522 -24.35 -18.91 -44.29
CA ILE A 522 -23.08 -19.21 -43.59
C ILE A 522 -22.08 -19.85 -44.54
N ASN A 523 -22.52 -20.84 -45.32
CA ASN A 523 -21.64 -21.60 -46.20
C ASN A 523 -21.11 -20.75 -47.34
N LEU A 524 -21.96 -19.92 -47.96
CA LEU A 524 -21.53 -19.01 -49.01
C LEU A 524 -20.63 -17.90 -48.48
N ARG A 525 -20.88 -17.39 -47.28
CA ARG A 525 -20.00 -16.39 -46.67
C ARG A 525 -18.64 -16.98 -46.30
N ARG A 526 -18.57 -18.21 -45.79
CA ARG A 526 -17.30 -18.92 -45.59
C ARG A 526 -16.51 -19.03 -46.89
N LEU A 527 -17.15 -19.49 -47.97
CA LEU A 527 -16.51 -19.59 -49.28
C LEU A 527 -16.01 -18.22 -49.78
N TYR A 528 -16.79 -17.17 -49.55
CA TYR A 528 -16.43 -15.81 -49.88
C TYR A 528 -15.17 -15.34 -49.13
N GLU A 529 -15.11 -15.51 -47.80
CA GLU A 529 -13.95 -15.08 -47.01
C GLU A 529 -12.67 -15.83 -47.39
N VAL A 530 -12.78 -17.15 -47.65
CA VAL A 530 -11.64 -17.95 -48.13
C VAL A 530 -11.13 -17.41 -49.46
N ARG A 531 -12.04 -17.12 -50.41
CA ARG A 531 -11.65 -16.59 -51.72
C ARG A 531 -11.10 -15.17 -51.64
N LYS A 532 -11.64 -14.33 -50.76
CA LYS A 532 -11.14 -12.98 -50.48
C LYS A 532 -9.69 -13.04 -49.98
N THR A 533 -9.42 -13.89 -48.99
CA THR A 533 -8.08 -14.11 -48.43
C THR A 533 -7.10 -14.60 -49.50
N GLU A 534 -7.53 -15.55 -50.36
CA GLU A 534 -6.71 -16.02 -51.48
C GLU A 534 -6.32 -14.89 -52.45
N LEU A 535 -7.26 -13.97 -52.75
CA LEU A 535 -7.01 -12.82 -53.62
C LEU A 535 -6.13 -11.78 -52.94
N GLU A 536 -6.31 -11.52 -51.64
CA GLU A 536 -5.43 -10.65 -50.85
C GLU A 536 -3.99 -11.13 -50.89
N ASN A 537 -3.76 -12.42 -50.67
CA ASN A 537 -2.44 -13.02 -50.72
C ASN A 537 -1.82 -12.99 -52.13
N ARG A 538 -2.63 -12.96 -53.19
CA ARG A 538 -2.15 -12.91 -54.58
C ARG A 538 -1.81 -11.49 -55.05
N ASN A 539 -2.51 -10.50 -54.52
CA ASN A 539 -2.46 -9.11 -55.00
C ASN A 539 -1.55 -8.22 -54.15
N ASP A 540 -0.78 -8.80 -53.22
CA ASP A 540 0.12 -8.12 -52.27
C ASP A 540 -0.53 -6.85 -51.69
N SER A 541 0.04 -5.68 -52.00
CA SER A 541 -0.34 -4.38 -51.45
C SER A 541 -1.69 -3.83 -51.93
N MET A 542 -2.34 -4.45 -52.93
CA MET A 542 -3.65 -4.00 -53.43
C MET A 542 -4.85 -4.67 -52.75
N GLY A 543 -4.63 -5.71 -51.93
CA GLY A 543 -5.69 -6.47 -51.28
C GLY A 543 -6.65 -7.16 -52.27
N ALA A 544 -7.85 -7.55 -51.81
CA ALA A 544 -8.83 -8.25 -52.63
C ALA A 544 -9.48 -7.40 -53.75
N GLY A 545 -9.35 -6.07 -53.71
CA GLY A 545 -10.09 -5.18 -54.61
C GLY A 545 -11.61 -5.28 -54.44
N GLU A 546 -12.07 -5.56 -53.22
CA GLU A 546 -13.49 -5.76 -52.88
C GLU A 546 -14.34 -4.52 -53.24
N LYS A 547 -15.48 -4.76 -53.90
CA LYS A 547 -16.44 -3.70 -54.30
C LYS A 547 -17.86 -4.16 -54.07
N ILE A 548 -18.72 -3.21 -53.67
CA ILE A 548 -20.17 -3.39 -53.66
C ILE A 548 -20.71 -3.00 -55.03
N LEU A 549 -21.34 -3.94 -55.72
CA LEU A 549 -21.87 -3.76 -57.08
C LEU A 549 -23.32 -4.29 -57.15
N TYR A 550 -24.07 -3.80 -58.13
CA TYR A 550 -25.44 -4.25 -58.39
C TYR A 550 -25.46 -5.29 -59.52
N HIS A 551 -26.18 -6.38 -59.30
CA HIS A 551 -26.40 -7.44 -60.29
C HIS A 551 -27.89 -7.57 -60.59
N GLY A 552 -28.28 -7.32 -61.84
CA GLY A 552 -29.64 -7.53 -62.33
C GLY A 552 -29.78 -8.93 -62.94
N THR A 553 -30.79 -9.67 -62.52
CA THR A 553 -31.09 -11.03 -63.03
C THR A 553 -32.58 -11.36 -62.93
N SER A 554 -33.00 -12.51 -63.43
CA SER A 554 -34.38 -12.99 -63.34
C SER A 554 -34.76 -13.38 -61.90
N LYS A 555 -36.06 -13.42 -61.60
CA LYS A 555 -36.55 -13.78 -60.26
C LYS A 555 -36.14 -15.20 -59.86
N GLU A 556 -36.16 -16.13 -60.80
CA GLU A 556 -35.78 -17.53 -60.61
C GLU A 556 -34.29 -17.64 -60.29
N SER A 557 -33.47 -16.87 -61.02
CA SER A 557 -32.02 -16.80 -60.81
C SER A 557 -31.66 -16.19 -59.46
N CYS A 558 -32.38 -15.16 -59.00
CA CYS A 558 -32.19 -14.62 -57.65
C CYS A 558 -32.31 -15.71 -56.57
N THR A 559 -33.37 -16.51 -56.62
CA THR A 559 -33.58 -17.60 -55.65
C THR A 559 -32.44 -18.62 -55.70
N SER A 560 -31.97 -18.98 -56.89
CA SER A 560 -30.83 -19.88 -57.02
C SER A 560 -29.55 -19.26 -56.45
N ILE A 561 -29.21 -18.01 -56.80
CA ILE A 561 -28.00 -17.32 -56.33
C ILE A 561 -27.95 -17.25 -54.80
N MET A 562 -29.07 -16.89 -54.17
CA MET A 562 -29.17 -16.76 -52.70
C MET A 562 -28.88 -18.09 -51.97
N ASN A 563 -29.26 -19.23 -52.58
CA ASN A 563 -29.11 -20.56 -51.98
C ASN A 563 -27.78 -21.24 -52.34
N THR A 564 -27.36 -21.16 -53.60
CA THR A 564 -26.30 -22.02 -54.18
C THR A 564 -25.10 -21.27 -54.76
N ASN A 565 -24.99 -19.96 -54.53
CA ASN A 565 -23.97 -19.06 -55.10
C ASN A 565 -24.16 -18.73 -56.60
N PHE A 566 -23.38 -17.77 -57.08
CA PHE A 566 -23.19 -17.50 -58.51
C PHE A 566 -22.59 -18.70 -59.24
N ASN A 567 -23.04 -18.96 -60.47
CA ASN A 567 -22.54 -20.05 -61.31
C ASN A 567 -22.34 -19.59 -62.77
N ARG A 568 -21.64 -20.42 -63.55
CA ARG A 568 -21.31 -20.12 -64.96
C ARG A 568 -22.54 -19.97 -65.87
N SER A 569 -23.67 -20.58 -65.53
CA SER A 569 -24.88 -20.47 -66.37
C SER A 569 -25.50 -19.07 -66.36
N LEU A 570 -25.08 -18.21 -65.43
CA LEU A 570 -25.52 -16.82 -65.32
C LEU A 570 -24.56 -15.83 -66.03
N ALA A 571 -23.44 -16.31 -66.56
CA ALA A 571 -22.44 -15.47 -67.21
C ALA A 571 -22.92 -15.02 -68.61
N GLY A 572 -22.63 -13.76 -68.97
CA GLY A 572 -22.83 -13.23 -70.33
C GLY A 572 -24.28 -12.98 -70.78
N GLN A 573 -25.29 -13.36 -69.98
CA GLN A 573 -26.70 -13.21 -70.38
C GLN A 573 -27.14 -11.75 -70.56
N ASN A 574 -26.47 -10.80 -69.90
CA ASN A 574 -26.85 -9.39 -69.84
C ASN A 574 -25.69 -8.40 -70.16
N GLY A 575 -24.58 -8.86 -70.75
CA GLY A 575 -23.37 -8.03 -70.96
C GLY A 575 -22.75 -8.16 -72.35
N ASN A 576 -22.26 -7.03 -72.89
CA ASN A 576 -21.56 -6.94 -74.18
C ASN A 576 -20.03 -7.14 -74.10
N TYR A 577 -19.49 -7.39 -72.91
CA TYR A 577 -18.07 -7.66 -72.68
C TYR A 577 -17.90 -9.15 -72.39
N GLY A 578 -17.80 -9.95 -73.44
CA GLY A 578 -17.48 -11.37 -73.35
C GLY A 578 -15.97 -11.61 -73.30
N PHE A 579 -15.56 -12.60 -72.51
CA PHE A 579 -14.27 -13.27 -72.63
C PHE A 579 -14.27 -14.24 -73.80
#